data_AF-A0A0C2DRG5-F1
#
_entry.id   AF-A0A0C2DRG5-F1
#
_cell.length_a   1.000
_cell.length_b   1.000
_cell.length_c   1.000
_cell.angle_alpha   90.00
_cell.angle_beta   90.00
_cell.angle_gamma   90.00
#
_symmetry.space_group_name_H-M   'P 1'
#
loop_
_entity.id
_entity.type
_entity.pdbx_description
1 polymer ?
#
loop_
_entity_poly.entity_id
_entity_poly.type
_entity_poly.pdbx_seq_one_letter_code
_entity_poly.pdbx_strand_id
1 'polypeptide(L)'
;MISSFTKQLKIVFEVSDRVREAFSYSDTLLLEIDLRNEYTVRRLIRCKNLRRKQTAASYLDPKLYQRIKDFMARFRRSLISWAQSRETHQPDLYRKAKEMYENLVGNWERKRPEWLLFALYQLCENLLDRPTSPMLDVFLANKAYEEEKQIRAIETTQEQCNPIRSLTQEEHLTTASRIPLAKNENNVGDRGTIKNRKTHNISQWLKGEGEVVLE
;
A
#
# COMPACT_ATOMS: atom_id res chain seq x y z
N MET A 1 3.79 -5.83 -45.87
CA MET A 1 3.38 -4.46 -45.44
C MET A 1 2.15 -4.67 -44.58
N ILE A 2 2.14 -4.59 -43.24
CA ILE A 2 2.82 -3.74 -42.23
C ILE A 2 3.05 -4.66 -41.00
N SER A 3 4.29 -5.05 -40.70
CA SER A 3 5.15 -4.54 -39.61
C SER A 3 4.50 -4.41 -38.22
N SER A 4 4.89 -5.34 -37.35
CA SER A 4 5.27 -5.16 -35.94
C SER A 4 4.32 -4.44 -34.97
N PHE A 5 3.70 -5.23 -34.08
CA PHE A 5 3.22 -4.75 -32.78
C PHE A 5 3.60 -5.76 -31.67
N THR A 6 4.87 -6.14 -31.60
CA THR A 6 5.47 -6.56 -30.32
C THR A 6 5.69 -5.31 -29.48
N LYS A 7 4.62 -4.75 -28.90
CA LYS A 7 4.77 -3.91 -27.72
C LYS A 7 5.10 -4.85 -26.56
N GLN A 8 6.39 -5.17 -26.43
CA GLN A 8 6.95 -5.50 -25.13
C GLN A 8 6.49 -4.36 -24.19
N LEU A 9 5.61 -4.67 -23.25
CA LEU A 9 5.22 -3.77 -22.18
C LEU A 9 6.47 -3.50 -21.33
N LYS A 10 7.35 -2.61 -21.80
CA LYS A 10 8.33 -1.95 -20.95
C LYS A 10 7.53 -1.06 -20.01
N ILE A 11 7.23 -1.59 -18.83
CA ILE A 11 6.79 -0.79 -17.70
C ILE A 11 7.98 0.10 -17.34
N VAL A 12 7.98 1.33 -17.86
CA VAL A 12 8.98 2.33 -17.48
C VAL A 12 8.56 2.85 -16.12
N PHE A 13 9.20 2.33 -15.06
CA PHE A 13 9.18 3.00 -13.78
C PHE A 13 9.98 4.30 -13.92
N GLU A 14 9.30 5.44 -13.97
CA GLU A 14 9.96 6.74 -14.11
C GLU A 14 10.55 7.17 -12.77
N VAL A 15 11.77 6.71 -12.51
CA VAL A 15 12.61 7.20 -11.42
C VAL A 15 13.28 8.49 -11.89
N SER A 16 13.14 9.57 -11.11
CA SER A 16 13.78 10.85 -11.43
C SER A 16 15.29 10.68 -11.61
N ASP A 17 15.89 11.43 -12.53
CA ASP A 17 17.32 11.35 -12.84
C ASP A 17 18.20 11.55 -11.60
N ARG A 18 17.80 12.44 -10.68
CA ARG A 18 18.50 12.67 -9.42
C ARG A 18 18.60 11.42 -8.54
N VAL A 19 17.54 10.63 -8.47
CA VAL A 19 17.54 9.37 -7.71
C VAL A 19 18.44 8.35 -8.40
N ARG A 20 18.41 8.28 -9.74
CA ARG A 20 19.26 7.38 -10.52
C ARG A 20 20.74 7.71 -10.38
N GLU A 21 21.08 8.99 -10.45
CA GLU A 21 22.43 9.52 -10.24
C GLU A 21 22.92 9.21 -8.83
N ALA A 22 22.15 9.60 -7.79
CA ALA A 22 22.52 9.32 -6.40
C ALA A 22 22.69 7.82 -6.13
N PHE A 23 21.82 6.98 -6.69
CA PHE A 23 21.92 5.53 -6.59
C PHE A 23 23.19 4.99 -7.27
N SER A 24 23.55 5.51 -8.44
CA SER A 24 24.76 5.07 -9.16
C SER A 24 26.04 5.29 -8.36
N TYR A 25 26.14 6.41 -7.63
CA TYR A 25 27.31 6.76 -6.81
C TYR A 25 27.33 6.10 -5.42
N SER A 26 26.23 5.48 -5.00
CA SER A 26 26.09 4.95 -3.64
C SER A 26 26.43 3.46 -3.58
N ASP A 27 27.29 3.06 -2.65
CA ASP A 27 27.56 1.64 -2.37
C ASP A 27 26.51 1.00 -1.44
N THR A 28 25.73 1.84 -0.75
CA THR A 28 24.74 1.42 0.23
C THR A 28 23.39 2.08 -0.01
N LEU A 29 22.32 1.29 -0.03
CA LEU A 29 20.94 1.73 -0.03
C LEU A 29 20.37 1.65 1.39
N LEU A 30 19.87 2.77 1.88
CA LEU A 30 19.13 2.84 3.14
C LEU A 30 17.63 2.81 2.86
N LEU A 31 16.93 1.87 3.49
CA LEU A 31 15.47 1.74 3.42
C LEU A 31 14.88 1.84 4.82
N GLU A 32 13.62 2.26 4.93
CA GLU A 32 12.90 2.22 6.21
C GLU A 32 12.92 0.79 6.76
N ILE A 33 12.56 -0.19 5.93
CA ILE A 33 12.54 -1.60 6.30
C ILE A 33 12.99 -2.47 5.14
N ASP A 34 13.75 -3.52 5.45
CA ASP A 34 14.21 -4.48 4.44
C ASP A 34 13.11 -5.53 4.17
N LEU A 35 12.33 -5.30 3.14
CA LEU A 35 11.27 -6.21 2.68
C LEU A 35 11.80 -7.44 1.92
N ARG A 36 13.12 -7.54 1.65
CA ARG A 36 13.72 -8.75 1.08
C ARG A 36 14.05 -9.78 2.15
N ASN A 37 14.24 -9.34 3.39
CA ASN A 37 14.47 -10.23 4.51
C ASN A 37 13.17 -10.96 4.89
N GLU A 38 13.11 -12.27 4.62
CA GLU A 38 11.93 -13.10 4.90
C GLU A 38 11.52 -13.06 6.39
N TYR A 39 12.49 -12.97 7.30
CA TYR A 39 12.21 -12.85 8.72
C TYR A 39 11.52 -11.52 9.05
N THR A 40 11.95 -10.43 8.42
CA THR A 40 11.30 -9.11 8.51
C THR A 40 9.86 -9.18 8.02
N VAL A 41 9.64 -9.69 6.80
CA VAL A 41 8.31 -9.85 6.20
C VAL A 41 7.40 -10.68 7.10
N ARG A 42 7.86 -11.86 7.56
CA ARG A 42 7.07 -12.74 8.44
C ARG A 42 6.65 -12.04 9.73
N ARG A 43 7.51 -11.20 10.31
CA ARG A 43 7.18 -10.44 11.54
C ARG A 43 6.16 -9.34 11.28
N LEU A 44 6.29 -8.60 10.17
CA LEU A 44 5.31 -7.61 9.76
C LEU A 44 3.93 -8.26 9.52
N ILE A 45 3.89 -9.41 8.84
CA ILE A 45 2.66 -10.19 8.64
C ILE A 45 2.00 -10.56 9.96
N ARG A 46 2.79 -10.96 10.96
CA ARG A 46 2.27 -11.35 12.29
C ARG A 46 1.70 -10.17 13.07
N CYS A 47 2.25 -8.97 12.90
CA CYS A 47 1.82 -7.81 13.68
C CYS A 47 0.78 -6.94 12.98
N LYS A 48 0.54 -7.08 11.67
CA LYS A 48 -0.48 -6.31 10.93
C LYS A 48 -1.90 -6.49 11.48
N ASN A 49 -2.16 -7.66 12.05
CA ASN A 49 -3.47 -8.02 12.60
C ASN A 49 -3.50 -7.87 14.13
N LEU A 50 -4.69 -7.60 14.66
CA LEU A 50 -5.03 -7.67 16.07
C LEU A 50 -4.75 -9.08 16.62
N ARG A 51 -4.26 -9.13 17.85
CA ARG A 51 -4.08 -10.39 18.59
C ARG A 51 -5.43 -10.89 19.13
N ARG A 52 -5.50 -12.18 19.49
CA ARG A 52 -6.70 -12.82 20.09
C ARG A 52 -7.94 -12.73 19.19
N LYS A 53 -9.16 -12.95 19.69
CA LYS A 53 -10.42 -12.83 18.92
C LYS A 53 -10.92 -11.37 18.76
N GLN A 54 -10.05 -10.37 18.94
CA GLN A 54 -10.42 -8.95 18.81
C GLN A 54 -10.67 -8.54 17.35
N THR A 55 -11.52 -7.54 17.14
CA THR A 55 -11.81 -6.95 15.83
C THR A 55 -11.74 -5.43 15.89
N ALA A 56 -11.86 -4.76 14.75
CA ALA A 56 -11.88 -3.31 14.67
C ALA A 56 -12.99 -2.68 15.53
N ALA A 57 -14.10 -3.40 15.74
CA ALA A 57 -15.16 -2.99 16.67
C ALA A 57 -14.69 -2.85 18.13
N SER A 58 -13.55 -3.45 18.51
CA SER A 58 -13.00 -3.34 19.86
C SER A 58 -12.27 -2.02 20.14
N TYR A 59 -11.91 -1.25 19.11
CA TYR A 59 -11.20 0.03 19.27
C TYR A 59 -11.84 1.20 18.52
N LEU A 60 -12.80 0.94 17.62
CA LEU A 60 -13.53 1.98 16.88
C LEU A 60 -14.82 2.33 17.62
N ASP A 61 -15.21 3.61 17.53
CA ASP A 61 -16.56 4.03 17.88
C ASP A 61 -17.60 3.25 17.03
N PRO A 62 -18.74 2.81 17.62
CA PRO A 62 -19.73 2.01 16.90
C PRO A 62 -20.24 2.64 15.61
N LYS A 63 -20.44 3.98 15.57
CA LYS A 63 -20.89 4.68 14.37
C LYS A 63 -19.80 4.67 13.30
N LEU A 64 -18.54 4.87 13.70
CA LEU A 64 -17.41 4.83 12.77
C LEU A 64 -17.19 3.42 12.20
N TYR A 65 -17.24 2.39 13.05
CA TYR A 65 -17.15 1.00 12.61
C TYR A 65 -18.24 0.67 11.58
N GLN A 66 -19.49 1.09 11.84
CA GLN A 66 -20.59 0.87 10.90
C GLN A 66 -20.35 1.60 9.56
N ARG A 67 -19.89 2.86 9.58
CA ARG A 67 -19.55 3.61 8.37
C ARG A 67 -18.48 2.91 7.52
N ILE A 68 -17.43 2.40 8.16
CA ILE A 68 -16.35 1.67 7.47
C ILE A 68 -16.88 0.35 6.91
N LYS A 69 -17.68 -0.40 7.68
CA LYS A 69 -18.30 -1.65 7.23
C LYS A 69 -19.17 -1.45 6.00
N ASP A 70 -20.01 -0.41 6.01
CA ASP A 70 -20.88 -0.08 4.87
C ASP A 70 -20.06 0.39 3.67
N PHE A 71 -18.98 1.15 3.88
CA PHE A 71 -18.06 1.55 2.83
C PHE A 71 -17.40 0.35 2.16
N MET A 72 -16.83 -0.58 2.94
CA MET A 72 -16.20 -1.80 2.43
C MET A 72 -17.19 -2.65 1.63
N ALA A 73 -18.42 -2.81 2.13
CA ALA A 73 -19.47 -3.55 1.44
C ALA A 73 -19.89 -2.90 0.12
N ARG A 74 -20.05 -1.56 0.09
CA ARG A 74 -20.34 -0.82 -1.15
C ARG A 74 -19.19 -0.96 -2.15
N PHE A 75 -17.96 -0.73 -1.72
CA PHE A 75 -16.77 -0.82 -2.56
C PHE A 75 -16.65 -2.21 -3.20
N ARG A 76 -16.80 -3.29 -2.40
CA ARG A 76 -16.76 -4.67 -2.91
C ARG A 76 -17.79 -4.89 -4.01
N ARG A 77 -19.04 -4.46 -3.80
CA ARG A 77 -20.11 -4.58 -4.79
C ARG A 77 -19.80 -3.81 -6.07
N SER A 78 -19.34 -2.56 -5.94
CA SER A 78 -18.97 -1.72 -7.08
C SER A 78 -17.82 -2.32 -7.89
N LEU A 79 -16.77 -2.81 -7.24
CA LEU A 79 -15.61 -3.43 -7.89
C LEU A 79 -16.01 -4.69 -8.67
N ILE A 80 -16.82 -5.56 -8.04
CA ILE A 80 -17.27 -6.79 -8.68
C ILE A 80 -18.23 -6.52 -9.84
N SER A 81 -19.19 -5.60 -9.67
CA SER A 81 -20.12 -5.21 -10.73
C SER A 81 -19.38 -4.59 -11.92
N TRP A 82 -18.39 -3.74 -11.67
CA TRP A 82 -17.51 -3.19 -12.70
C TRP A 82 -16.78 -4.30 -13.47
N ALA A 83 -16.20 -5.27 -12.77
CA ALA A 83 -15.49 -6.39 -13.39
C ALA A 83 -16.42 -7.26 -14.25
N GLN A 84 -17.60 -7.61 -13.72
CA GLN A 84 -18.61 -8.40 -14.45
C GLN A 84 -19.08 -7.70 -15.73
N SER A 85 -19.24 -6.37 -15.70
CA SER A 85 -19.66 -5.60 -16.88
C SER A 85 -18.66 -5.60 -18.03
N ARG A 86 -17.41 -6.03 -17.79
CA ARG A 86 -16.29 -6.03 -18.75
C ARG A 86 -15.71 -7.42 -19.02
N GLU A 87 -16.19 -8.46 -18.34
CA GLU A 87 -15.70 -9.84 -18.46
C GLU A 87 -15.77 -10.35 -19.91
N THR A 88 -16.80 -9.96 -20.66
CA THR A 88 -16.97 -10.31 -22.08
C THR A 88 -15.81 -9.87 -22.97
N HIS A 89 -15.09 -8.81 -22.57
CA HIS A 89 -13.96 -8.25 -23.30
C HIS A 89 -12.60 -8.55 -22.65
N GLN A 90 -12.59 -9.00 -21.39
CA GLN A 90 -11.39 -9.31 -20.62
C GLN A 90 -11.67 -10.55 -19.74
N PRO A 91 -11.38 -11.77 -20.22
CA PRO A 91 -11.55 -12.96 -19.42
C PRO A 91 -10.69 -12.88 -18.15
N ASP A 92 -11.20 -13.43 -17.05
CA ASP A 92 -10.61 -13.44 -15.70
C ASP A 92 -10.68 -12.14 -14.91
N LEU A 93 -11.31 -11.08 -15.43
CA LEU A 93 -11.37 -9.79 -14.74
C LEU A 93 -12.13 -9.90 -13.41
N TYR A 94 -13.19 -10.70 -13.37
CA TYR A 94 -13.95 -11.01 -12.15
C TYR A 94 -13.09 -11.68 -11.08
N ARG A 95 -12.31 -12.71 -11.47
CA ARG A 95 -11.39 -13.42 -10.57
C ARG A 95 -10.34 -12.45 -10.02
N LYS A 96 -9.70 -11.69 -10.91
CA LYS A 96 -8.69 -10.67 -10.56
C LYS A 96 -9.25 -9.60 -9.62
N ALA A 97 -10.48 -9.14 -9.84
CA ALA A 97 -11.14 -8.17 -8.97
C ALA A 97 -11.42 -8.73 -7.57
N LYS A 98 -11.86 -10.00 -7.48
CA LYS A 98 -12.06 -10.69 -6.20
C LYS A 98 -10.74 -10.85 -5.44
N GLU A 99 -9.71 -11.32 -6.12
CA GLU A 99 -8.36 -11.43 -5.55
C GLU A 99 -7.86 -10.06 -5.10
N MET A 100 -7.95 -9.03 -5.95
CA MET A 100 -7.55 -7.67 -5.61
C MET A 100 -8.23 -7.18 -4.32
N TYR A 101 -9.53 -7.39 -4.17
CA TYR A 101 -10.25 -7.02 -2.95
C TYR A 101 -9.71 -7.75 -1.71
N GLU A 102 -9.59 -9.07 -1.76
CA GLU A 102 -9.08 -9.87 -0.63
C GLU A 102 -7.62 -9.51 -0.30
N ASN A 103 -6.84 -9.14 -1.31
CA ASN A 103 -5.45 -8.75 -1.17
C ASN A 103 -5.28 -7.40 -0.48
N LEU A 104 -6.12 -6.42 -0.83
CA LEU A 104 -6.02 -5.06 -0.29
C LEU A 104 -6.66 -4.97 1.09
N VAL A 105 -7.88 -5.49 1.24
CA VAL A 105 -8.72 -5.26 2.42
C VAL A 105 -9.36 -6.52 2.98
N GLY A 106 -8.91 -7.70 2.54
CA GLY A 106 -9.33 -8.96 3.12
C GLY A 106 -9.07 -8.99 4.63
N ASN A 107 -10.07 -9.47 5.38
CA ASN A 107 -10.07 -9.47 6.84
C ASN A 107 -9.74 -8.10 7.45
N TRP A 108 -10.22 -6.98 6.87
CA TRP A 108 -9.98 -5.63 7.39
C TRP A 108 -10.37 -5.47 8.87
N GLU A 109 -11.40 -6.18 9.31
CA GLU A 109 -11.86 -6.16 10.72
C GLU A 109 -10.80 -6.68 11.69
N ARG A 110 -9.81 -7.42 11.19
CA ARG A 110 -8.70 -7.95 11.98
C ARG A 110 -7.48 -7.03 11.98
N LYS A 111 -7.48 -5.93 11.22
CA LYS A 111 -6.33 -5.02 11.12
C LYS A 111 -6.22 -4.15 12.37
N ARG A 112 -4.99 -3.87 12.77
CA ARG A 112 -4.69 -2.80 13.73
C ARG A 112 -5.06 -1.42 13.15
N PRO A 113 -5.25 -0.38 13.98
CA PRO A 113 -5.71 0.93 13.53
C PRO A 113 -4.88 1.51 12.37
N GLU A 114 -3.56 1.45 12.44
CA GLU A 114 -2.64 1.99 11.44
C GLU A 114 -2.81 1.24 10.10
N TRP A 115 -2.89 -0.09 10.17
CA TRP A 115 -3.08 -0.95 9.00
C TRP A 115 -4.47 -0.81 8.37
N LEU A 116 -5.50 -0.58 9.17
CA LEU A 116 -6.84 -0.28 8.68
C LEU A 116 -6.86 1.07 7.96
N LEU A 117 -6.17 2.07 8.51
CA LEU A 117 -6.05 3.38 7.90
C LEU A 117 -5.33 3.31 6.54
N PHE A 118 -4.20 2.60 6.45
CA PHE A 118 -3.50 2.38 5.18
C PHE A 118 -4.39 1.68 4.15
N ALA A 119 -5.11 0.64 4.56
CA ALA A 119 -6.05 -0.07 3.70
C ALA A 119 -7.14 0.87 3.16
N LEU A 120 -7.71 1.73 4.01
CA LEU A 120 -8.72 2.71 3.60
C LEU A 120 -8.15 3.75 2.61
N TYR A 121 -6.95 4.27 2.86
CA TYR A 121 -6.30 5.19 1.93
C TYR A 121 -6.08 4.57 0.55
N GLN A 122 -5.66 3.31 0.51
CA GLN A 122 -5.46 2.59 -0.75
C GLN A 122 -6.75 2.47 -1.56
N LEU A 123 -7.89 2.25 -0.90
CA LEU A 123 -9.20 2.18 -1.54
C LEU A 123 -9.69 3.53 -2.07
N CYS A 124 -9.19 4.65 -1.54
CA CYS A 124 -9.52 5.98 -2.00
C CYS A 124 -8.71 6.43 -3.22
N GLU A 125 -7.61 5.76 -3.54
CA GLU A 125 -6.86 6.03 -4.77
C GLU A 125 -7.49 5.26 -5.95
N ASN A 126 -7.33 5.74 -7.19
CA ASN A 126 -7.84 5.07 -8.40
C ASN A 126 -7.14 3.73 -8.64
N LEU A 127 -7.53 2.69 -7.90
CA LEU A 127 -6.93 1.36 -7.91
C LEU A 127 -6.94 0.71 -9.30
N LEU A 128 -7.93 1.04 -10.12
CA LEU A 128 -8.11 0.50 -11.47
C LEU A 128 -7.17 1.12 -12.51
N ASP A 129 -6.68 2.34 -12.26
CA ASP A 129 -5.77 3.06 -13.16
C ASP A 129 -4.32 3.02 -12.64
N ARG A 130 -4.05 2.30 -11.55
CA ARG A 130 -2.68 2.22 -11.02
C ARG A 130 -1.79 1.46 -11.99
N PRO A 131 -0.63 2.02 -12.36
CA PRO A 131 0.38 1.26 -13.08
C PRO A 131 0.81 0.06 -12.22
N THR A 132 1.06 -1.08 -12.85
CA THR A 132 1.57 -2.33 -12.23
C THR A 132 3.01 -2.20 -11.72
N SER A 133 3.53 -0.98 -11.66
CA SER A 133 4.93 -0.72 -11.33
C SER A 133 5.18 -0.92 -9.83
N PRO A 134 6.29 -1.57 -9.45
CA PRO A 134 6.63 -1.76 -8.05
C PRO A 134 6.78 -0.42 -7.33
N MET A 135 6.62 -0.44 -6.01
CA MET A 135 6.93 0.70 -5.17
C MET A 135 8.40 1.11 -5.34
N LEU A 136 8.73 2.39 -5.19
CA LEU A 136 10.09 2.91 -5.33
C LEU A 136 11.10 2.13 -4.49
N ASP A 137 10.78 1.89 -3.22
CA ASP A 137 11.68 1.19 -2.29
C ASP A 137 11.95 -0.25 -2.72
N VAL A 138 10.92 -0.93 -3.24
CA VAL A 138 11.03 -2.29 -3.78
C VAL A 138 11.89 -2.28 -5.05
N PHE A 139 11.62 -1.34 -5.94
CA PHE A 139 12.40 -1.17 -7.16
C PHE A 139 13.88 -0.95 -6.84
N LEU A 140 14.17 -0.01 -5.93
CA LEU A 140 15.54 0.29 -5.49
C LEU A 140 16.18 -0.89 -4.76
N ALA A 141 15.44 -1.62 -3.92
CA ALA A 141 15.94 -2.82 -3.24
C ALA A 141 16.30 -3.95 -4.22
N ASN A 142 15.50 -4.13 -5.27
CA ASN A 142 15.80 -5.10 -6.34
C ASN A 142 17.02 -4.66 -7.14
N LYS A 143 17.06 -3.38 -7.53
CA LYS A 143 18.19 -2.81 -8.27
C LYS A 143 19.49 -2.88 -7.47
N ALA A 144 19.45 -2.59 -6.17
CA ALA A 144 20.62 -2.65 -5.30
C ALA A 144 21.18 -4.06 -5.21
N TYR A 145 20.32 -5.07 -5.20
CA TYR A 145 20.75 -6.46 -5.22
C TYR A 145 21.34 -6.88 -6.57
N GLU A 146 20.72 -6.49 -7.69
CA GLU A 146 21.26 -6.74 -9.03
C GLU A 146 22.67 -6.14 -9.21
N GLU A 147 22.92 -4.99 -8.59
CA GLU A 147 24.20 -4.28 -8.62
C GLU A 147 25.10 -4.59 -7.41
N GLU A 148 24.77 -5.61 -6.61
CA GLU A 148 25.54 -6.07 -5.44
C GLU A 148 25.84 -4.96 -4.39
N LYS A 149 25.01 -3.92 -4.32
CA LYS A 149 25.08 -2.85 -3.33
C LYS A 149 24.60 -3.34 -1.97
N GLN A 150 25.14 -2.75 -0.90
CA GLN A 150 24.73 -3.06 0.47
C GLN A 150 23.32 -2.50 0.74
N ILE A 151 22.44 -3.27 1.38
CA ILE A 151 21.12 -2.80 1.80
C ILE A 151 21.09 -2.77 3.32
N ARG A 152 20.64 -1.65 3.90
CA ARG A 152 20.48 -1.50 5.35
C ARG A 152 19.11 -0.94 5.68
N ALA A 153 18.41 -1.60 6.60
CA ALA A 153 17.18 -1.09 7.18
C ALA A 153 17.50 -0.09 8.30
N ILE A 154 16.85 1.07 8.28
CA ILE A 154 16.93 2.08 9.33
C ILE A 154 16.03 1.70 10.51
N GLU A 155 14.88 1.09 10.23
CA GLU A 155 13.90 0.71 11.24
C GLU A 155 13.81 -0.80 11.43
N THR A 156 13.46 -1.17 12.65
CA THR A 156 13.13 -2.53 13.01
C THR A 156 11.67 -2.84 12.75
N THR A 157 11.37 -4.12 12.56
CA THR A 157 9.97 -4.59 12.55
C THR A 157 9.19 -4.15 13.79
N GLN A 158 9.84 -3.97 14.95
CA GLN A 158 9.15 -3.62 16.18
C GLN A 158 8.64 -2.17 16.16
N GLU A 159 9.43 -1.25 15.59
CA GLU A 159 9.06 0.15 15.37
C GLU A 159 7.91 0.23 14.37
N GLN A 160 8.02 -0.45 13.23
CA GLN A 160 6.96 -0.52 12.21
C GLN A 160 5.65 -1.14 12.72
N CYS A 161 5.72 -2.10 13.65
CA CYS A 161 4.54 -2.70 14.24
C CYS A 161 3.86 -1.80 15.31
N ASN A 162 4.57 -0.79 15.85
CA ASN A 162 4.08 0.06 16.93
C ASN A 162 4.63 1.50 16.78
N PRO A 163 4.31 2.21 15.69
CA PRO A 163 4.97 3.46 15.32
C PRO A 163 4.77 4.59 16.32
N ILE A 164 3.71 4.53 17.14
CA ILE A 164 3.44 5.53 18.19
C ILE A 164 4.22 5.23 19.48
N ARG A 165 4.57 3.97 19.73
CA ARG A 165 5.24 3.55 20.97
C ARG A 165 6.72 3.94 20.98
N SER A 166 7.34 4.09 19.81
CA SER A 166 8.71 4.59 19.66
C SER A 166 8.82 6.11 19.85
N LEU A 167 7.71 6.85 19.83
CA LEU A 167 7.69 8.28 20.09
C LEU A 167 7.75 8.55 21.60
N THR A 168 8.65 9.44 22.00
CA THR A 168 8.73 9.96 23.38
C THR A 168 7.55 10.88 23.69
N GLN A 169 7.24 11.12 24.98
CA GLN A 169 6.12 11.96 25.43
C GLN A 169 6.13 13.37 24.80
N GLU A 170 7.32 13.89 24.46
CA GLU A 170 7.53 15.22 23.87
C GLU A 170 7.14 15.26 22.38
N GLU A 171 7.22 14.13 21.68
CA GLU A 171 6.83 13.99 20.26
C GLU A 171 5.33 13.72 20.09
N HIS A 172 4.65 13.20 21.13
CA HIS A 172 3.21 12.93 21.11
C HIS A 172 2.37 14.20 20.93
N LEU A 173 2.71 15.28 21.65
CA LEU A 173 1.97 16.55 21.62
C LEU A 173 2.09 17.25 20.26
N THR A 174 3.28 17.18 19.65
CA THR A 174 3.56 17.86 18.38
C THR A 174 2.91 17.15 17.19
N THR A 175 2.81 15.82 17.22
CA THR A 175 2.24 15.03 16.11
C THR A 175 0.72 15.11 16.07
N ALA A 176 0.03 15.06 17.21
CA ALA A 176 -1.42 15.18 17.28
C ALA A 176 -1.94 16.54 16.76
N SER A 177 -1.17 17.62 16.95
CA SER A 177 -1.49 18.95 16.42
C SER A 177 -1.27 19.10 14.91
N ARG A 178 -0.52 18.17 14.29
CA ARG A 178 -0.12 18.21 12.86
C ARG A 178 -0.87 17.22 11.97
N ILE A 179 -1.69 16.33 12.54
CA ILE A 179 -2.66 15.56 11.74
C ILE A 179 -3.70 16.56 11.25
N PRO A 180 -3.81 16.84 9.93
CA PRO A 180 -4.88 17.66 9.43
C PRO A 180 -6.16 16.84 9.60
N LEU A 181 -6.92 17.09 10.67
CA LEU A 181 -8.33 16.77 10.67
C LEU A 181 -8.91 17.57 9.50
N ALA A 182 -9.31 16.85 8.45
CA ALA A 182 -10.03 17.43 7.33
C ALA A 182 -11.19 18.25 7.91
N LYS A 183 -11.06 19.58 7.84
CA LYS A 183 -12.16 20.48 8.17
C LYS A 183 -13.27 20.19 7.17
N ASN A 184 -14.47 19.95 7.71
CA ASN A 184 -15.70 19.99 6.92
C ASN A 184 -15.80 21.37 6.28
N GLU A 185 -15.67 21.45 4.96
CA GLU A 185 -16.03 22.65 4.21
C GLU A 185 -17.09 22.26 3.18
N ASN A 186 -18.35 22.50 3.58
CA ASN A 186 -19.40 22.83 2.64
C ASN A 186 -18.98 24.12 1.94
N ASN A 187 -18.37 24.04 0.76
CA ASN A 187 -18.46 25.09 -0.26
C ASN A 187 -18.01 24.55 -1.61
N VAL A 188 -18.95 24.60 -2.55
CA VAL A 188 -18.74 24.34 -3.96
C VAL A 188 -17.89 25.46 -4.54
N GLY A 189 -16.76 25.09 -5.15
CA GLY A 189 -16.05 25.93 -6.11
C GLY A 189 -14.68 26.42 -5.63
N ASP A 190 -13.66 25.56 -5.70
CA ASP A 190 -12.38 26.01 -6.24
C ASP A 190 -11.58 24.86 -6.86
N ARG A 191 -11.06 25.10 -8.06
CA ARG A 191 -10.40 24.12 -8.93
C ARG A 191 -8.90 24.14 -8.62
N GLY A 192 -8.53 23.69 -7.41
CA GLY A 192 -7.15 23.58 -6.95
C GLY A 192 -6.68 22.13 -6.91
N THR A 193 -5.77 21.76 -7.83
CA THR A 193 -5.18 20.43 -7.96
C THR A 193 -4.39 20.05 -6.71
N ILE A 194 -5.01 19.28 -5.80
CA ILE A 194 -4.30 18.63 -4.69
C ILE A 194 -3.39 17.55 -5.31
N LYS A 195 -2.10 17.87 -5.44
CA LYS A 195 -1.08 16.89 -5.86
C LYS A 195 -1.05 15.74 -4.83
N ASN A 196 -1.30 14.54 -5.34
CA ASN A 196 -1.30 13.25 -4.66
C ASN A 196 -0.23 13.14 -3.56
N ARG A 197 -0.67 13.06 -2.29
CA ARG A 197 0.11 12.39 -1.26
C ARG A 197 0.07 10.90 -1.57
N LYS A 198 1.19 10.37 -2.07
CA LYS A 198 1.40 8.94 -2.29
C LYS A 198 1.13 8.18 -0.99
N THR A 199 0.06 7.41 -0.91
CA THR A 199 -0.12 6.43 0.17
C THR A 199 0.38 5.07 -0.31
N HIS A 200 1.45 4.63 0.36
CA HIS A 200 2.37 3.58 -0.10
C HIS A 200 1.86 2.18 0.24
N ASN A 201 2.00 1.23 -0.70
CA ASN A 201 1.34 -0.07 -0.64
C ASN A 201 2.23 -1.18 -0.07
N ILE A 202 2.32 -1.22 1.27
CA ILE A 202 2.94 -2.33 2.03
C ILE A 202 2.02 -3.57 2.05
N SER A 203 0.71 -3.42 1.79
CA SER A 203 -0.27 -4.52 1.94
C SER A 203 -0.10 -5.63 0.90
N GLN A 204 0.34 -5.31 -0.32
CA GLN A 204 0.65 -6.30 -1.36
C GLN A 204 1.82 -7.23 -0.99
N TRP A 205 2.82 -6.75 -0.24
CA TRP A 205 4.00 -7.52 0.19
C TRP A 205 3.75 -8.43 1.39
N LEU A 206 2.73 -8.15 2.19
CA LEU A 206 2.44 -8.89 3.42
C LEU A 206 1.46 -10.04 3.23
N LYS A 207 1.31 -10.57 2.02
CA LYS A 207 0.60 -11.84 1.80
C LYS A 207 1.56 -12.99 2.03
N GLY A 208 1.39 -13.68 3.15
CA GLY A 208 2.09 -14.94 3.39
C GLY A 208 1.55 -16.12 2.57
N GLU A 209 1.10 -15.91 1.33
CA GLU A 209 0.58 -16.97 0.43
C GLU A 209 0.79 -16.56 -1.04
N GLY A 210 1.61 -17.33 -1.78
CA GLY A 210 1.77 -17.28 -3.23
C GLY A 210 3.20 -16.94 -3.70
N GLU A 211 3.78 -17.81 -4.52
CA GLU A 211 5.14 -17.75 -5.07
C GLU A 211 5.54 -16.39 -5.66
N VAL A 212 6.81 -16.06 -5.46
CA VAL A 212 7.54 -15.14 -6.36
C VAL A 212 7.67 -15.87 -7.70
N VAL A 213 6.71 -15.67 -8.60
CA VAL A 213 6.90 -16.05 -10.00
C VAL A 213 7.83 -15.02 -10.62
N LEU A 214 9.09 -15.44 -10.77
CA LEU A 214 10.08 -14.79 -11.63
C LEU A 214 9.77 -15.20 -13.07
N GLU A 215 9.20 -14.28 -13.85
CA GLU A 215 9.38 -14.23 -15.31
C GLU A 215 9.68 -12.78 -15.73
#